data_AF-A0A3D2UU80-F1
#
_entry.id   AF-A0A3D2UU80-F1
#
_cell.length_a   1.000
_cell.length_b   1.000
_cell.length_c   1.000
_cell.angle_alpha   90.00
_cell.angle_beta   90.00
_cell.angle_gamma   90.00
#
_symmetry.space_group_name_H-M   'P 1'
#
loop_
_entity.id
_entity.type
_entity.pdbx_description
1 polymer ?
#
loop_
_entity_poly.entity_id
_entity_poly.type
_entity_poly.pdbx_seq_one_letter_code
_entity_poly.pdbx_strand_id
1 'polypeptide(L)'
;KEEIKLLFPESISNEQKIEGPVPAWAEKSVSTIRKFTDSLSVWQFARMITFAWIFSLTYWWILPSLQFPFSDEDIAIKKMCLYVIGTLFIPLAIGGMTNIKNNSYWKEQNIQKPINLWLYMFQGAYVGFHVGYFFMFFLTLMLTQFNLQSAVWFEMIKILFIIIVSYASAQLVPYNLWRAYQRLELKDGWIFFIFVIVGPAWAFFFLEYYEMLVSPILGAVMMLISISIVIVIEIFKNHK
;
A
#
# COMPACT_ATOMS: atom_id res chain seq x y z
N LYS A 1 2.90 60.01 41.18
CA LYS A 1 2.73 58.98 40.12
C LYS A 1 1.37 58.34 40.38
N GLU A 2 0.35 58.89 39.73
CA GLU A 2 -1.05 58.54 39.91
C GLU A 2 -1.39 57.23 39.21
N GLU A 3 -2.07 56.34 39.93
CA GLU A 3 -2.67 55.12 39.40
C GLU A 3 -3.97 55.48 38.68
N ILE A 4 -3.97 55.35 37.35
CA ILE A 4 -5.20 55.38 36.55
C ILE A 4 -5.85 54.00 36.67
N LYS A 5 -6.73 53.84 37.67
CA LYS A 5 -7.72 52.75 37.71
C LYS A 5 -8.75 53.02 36.60
N LEU A 6 -8.54 52.42 35.44
CA LEU A 6 -9.55 52.35 34.39
C LEU A 6 -10.74 51.53 34.90
N LEU A 7 -11.85 52.23 35.12
CA LEU A 7 -13.20 51.71 35.30
C LEU A 7 -13.62 50.95 34.03
N PHE A 8 -13.28 49.67 33.95
CA PHE A 8 -14.01 48.76 33.07
C PHE A 8 -15.18 48.19 33.88
N PRO A 9 -16.44 48.40 33.46
CA PRO A 9 -17.57 47.79 34.12
C PRO A 9 -17.44 46.27 34.03
N GLU A 10 -17.27 45.63 35.18
CA GLU A 10 -17.52 44.20 35.34
C GLU A 10 -18.98 43.91 34.96
N SER A 11 -19.19 42.80 34.25
CA SER A 11 -20.47 42.20 33.87
C SER A 11 -21.21 42.79 32.65
N ILE A 12 -20.77 42.38 31.46
CA ILE A 12 -21.73 41.92 30.44
C ILE A 12 -21.76 40.39 30.55
N SER A 13 -22.31 39.89 31.66
CA SER A 13 -22.68 38.49 31.81
C SER A 13 -24.09 38.31 31.24
N ASN A 14 -24.16 38.03 29.95
CA ASN A 14 -25.21 37.26 29.29
C ASN A 14 -24.86 37.27 27.80
N GLU A 15 -23.92 36.40 27.41
CA GLU A 15 -23.91 35.88 26.05
C GLU A 15 -25.30 35.28 25.81
N GLN A 16 -26.20 36.06 25.22
CA GLN A 16 -27.29 35.49 24.45
C GLN A 16 -26.59 34.57 23.46
N LYS A 17 -26.62 33.26 23.72
CA LYS A 17 -26.33 32.25 22.69
C LYS A 17 -27.35 32.52 21.60
N ILE A 18 -26.94 33.30 20.61
CA ILE A 18 -27.68 33.47 19.37
C ILE A 18 -27.77 32.05 18.83
N GLU A 19 -28.92 31.41 19.04
CA GLU A 19 -29.19 30.09 18.52
C GLU A 19 -29.00 30.18 17.00
N GLY A 20 -27.98 29.50 16.51
CA GLY A 20 -27.70 29.44 15.08
C GLY A 20 -28.92 28.94 14.31
N PRO A 21 -29.03 29.24 13.01
CA PRO A 21 -30.16 28.82 12.21
C PRO A 21 -30.33 27.30 12.28
N VAL A 22 -31.53 26.86 12.68
CA VAL A 22 -31.94 25.46 12.57
C VAL A 22 -31.86 25.09 11.08
N PRO A 23 -31.13 24.02 10.70
CA PRO A 23 -30.83 22.86 11.54
C PRO A 23 -29.41 22.78 12.12
N ALA A 24 -29.33 22.39 13.41
CA ALA A 24 -28.09 22.20 14.17
C ALA A 24 -27.11 21.18 13.58
N TRP A 25 -27.55 20.28 12.68
CA TRP A 25 -26.66 19.34 12.02
C TRP A 25 -25.67 20.04 11.07
N ALA A 26 -26.05 21.17 10.48
CA ALA A 26 -25.17 21.94 9.60
C ALA A 26 -23.99 22.52 10.40
N GLU A 27 -24.27 23.14 11.55
CA GLU A 27 -23.24 23.66 12.47
C GLU A 27 -22.34 22.54 13.02
N LYS A 28 -22.92 21.39 13.38
CA LYS A 28 -22.15 20.23 13.85
C LYS A 28 -21.25 19.65 12.74
N SER A 29 -21.73 19.63 11.49
CA SER A 29 -20.95 19.17 10.34
C SER A 29 -19.82 20.13 10.03
N VAL A 30 -20.09 21.44 9.96
CA VAL A 30 -19.09 22.48 9.71
C VAL A 30 -18.05 22.51 10.82
N SER A 31 -18.44 22.43 12.10
CA SER A 31 -17.49 22.40 13.21
C SER A 31 -16.64 21.13 13.23
N THR A 32 -17.20 19.98 12.84
CA THR A 32 -16.43 18.72 12.71
C THR A 32 -15.44 18.80 11.56
N ILE A 33 -15.87 19.30 10.40
CA ILE A 33 -14.99 19.54 9.24
C ILE A 33 -13.89 20.53 9.61
N ARG A 34 -14.24 21.64 10.27
CA ARG A 34 -13.29 22.67 10.70
C ARG A 34 -12.28 22.11 11.69
N LYS A 35 -12.71 21.37 12.72
CA LYS A 35 -11.80 20.71 13.65
C LYS A 35 -10.86 19.73 12.95
N PHE A 36 -11.38 18.98 11.98
CA PHE A 36 -10.59 18.07 11.17
C PHE A 36 -9.57 18.84 10.32
N THR A 37 -9.99 19.87 9.57
CA THR A 37 -9.10 20.67 8.71
C THR A 37 -8.08 21.49 9.51
N ASP A 38 -8.46 22.06 10.65
CA ASP A 38 -7.57 22.82 11.52
C ASP A 38 -6.49 21.91 12.15
N SER A 39 -6.80 20.62 12.31
CA SER A 39 -5.84 19.61 12.77
C SER A 39 -4.90 19.07 11.68
N LEU A 40 -5.23 19.30 10.41
CA LEU A 40 -4.43 18.82 9.28
C LEU A 40 -3.28 19.77 9.00
N SER A 41 -2.07 19.34 9.34
CA SER A 41 -0.86 19.98 8.85
C SER A 41 -0.76 19.88 7.32
N VAL A 42 -0.10 20.85 6.67
CA VAL A 42 0.18 20.85 5.23
C VAL A 42 0.79 19.53 4.77
N TRP A 43 1.67 18.95 5.60
CA TRP A 43 2.30 17.64 5.34
C TRP A 43 1.32 16.47 5.37
N GLN A 44 0.38 16.45 6.31
CA GLN A 44 -0.67 15.43 6.34
C GLN A 44 -1.59 15.54 5.13
N PHE A 45 -1.97 16.76 4.75
CA PHE A 45 -2.79 16.99 3.56
C PHE A 45 -2.10 16.54 2.27
N ALA A 46 -0.83 16.92 2.08
CA ALA A 46 -0.02 16.45 0.95
C ALA A 46 0.06 14.91 0.91
N ARG A 47 0.26 14.27 2.07
CA ARG A 47 0.28 12.81 2.18
C ARG A 47 -1.06 12.16 1.84
N MET A 48 -2.19 12.76 2.22
CA MET A 48 -3.53 12.28 1.83
C MET A 48 -3.72 12.37 0.32
N ILE A 49 -3.30 13.46 -0.31
CA ILE A 49 -3.32 13.61 -1.78
C ILE A 49 -2.45 12.54 -2.44
N THR A 50 -1.21 12.33 -1.97
CA THR A 50 -0.34 11.28 -2.50
C THR A 50 -0.97 9.90 -2.35
N PHE A 51 -1.59 9.61 -1.20
CA PHE A 51 -2.30 8.35 -0.99
C PHE A 51 -3.46 8.17 -1.98
N ALA A 52 -4.28 9.20 -2.17
CA ALA A 52 -5.39 9.16 -3.12
C ALA A 52 -4.90 8.91 -4.57
N TRP A 53 -3.78 9.51 -4.95
CA TRP A 53 -3.12 9.23 -6.23
C TRP A 53 -2.64 7.79 -6.33
N ILE A 54 -1.93 7.27 -5.32
CA ILE A 54 -1.47 5.87 -5.31
C ILE A 54 -2.66 4.92 -5.40
N PHE A 55 -3.72 5.17 -4.64
CA PHE A 55 -4.94 4.39 -4.68
C PHE A 55 -5.54 4.36 -6.09
N SER A 56 -5.68 5.54 -6.70
CA SER A 56 -6.21 5.68 -8.06
C SER A 56 -5.33 4.96 -9.08
N LEU A 57 -4.01 5.17 -9.05
CA LEU A 57 -3.08 4.50 -9.96
C LEU A 57 -3.09 2.99 -9.78
N THR A 58 -3.19 2.49 -8.54
CA THR A 58 -3.32 1.05 -8.27
C THR A 58 -4.64 0.51 -8.81
N TYR A 59 -5.74 1.25 -8.65
CA TYR A 59 -7.03 0.90 -9.25
C TYR A 59 -6.93 0.78 -10.77
N TRP A 60 -6.31 1.76 -11.43
CA TRP A 60 -6.25 1.81 -12.89
C TRP A 60 -5.21 0.85 -13.51
N TRP A 61 -4.05 0.67 -12.88
CA TRP A 61 -2.95 -0.09 -13.46
C TRP A 61 -2.88 -1.55 -12.98
N ILE A 62 -3.27 -1.83 -11.74
CA ILE A 62 -3.11 -3.16 -11.14
C ILE A 62 -4.40 -3.96 -11.15
N LEU A 63 -5.53 -3.35 -10.80
CA LEU A 63 -6.81 -4.05 -10.71
C LEU A 63 -7.18 -4.82 -12.00
N PRO A 64 -6.97 -4.29 -13.22
CA PRO A 64 -7.31 -5.03 -14.43
C PRO A 64 -6.60 -6.38 -14.54
N SER A 65 -5.35 -6.46 -14.06
CA SER A 65 -4.56 -7.71 -14.07
C SER A 65 -5.07 -8.77 -13.10
N LEU A 66 -5.76 -8.37 -12.03
CA LEU A 66 -6.37 -9.28 -11.06
C LEU A 66 -7.63 -9.97 -11.62
N GLN A 67 -8.17 -9.52 -12.75
CA GLN A 67 -9.36 -10.08 -13.40
C GLN A 67 -9.04 -11.27 -14.32
N PHE A 68 -7.90 -11.95 -14.11
CA PHE A 68 -7.57 -13.17 -14.85
C PHE A 68 -8.58 -14.29 -14.49
N PRO A 69 -8.95 -15.20 -15.43
CA PRO A 69 -8.51 -15.29 -16.83
C PRO A 69 -9.15 -14.24 -17.74
N PHE A 70 -8.44 -13.88 -18.82
CA PHE A 70 -8.96 -12.97 -19.83
C PHE A 70 -9.63 -13.75 -20.97
N SER A 71 -10.48 -13.08 -21.74
CA SER A 71 -11.18 -13.68 -22.87
C SER A 71 -10.32 -13.75 -24.14
N ASP A 72 -9.28 -12.92 -24.21
CA ASP A 72 -8.47 -12.69 -25.41
C ASP A 72 -7.03 -12.35 -25.01
N GLU A 73 -6.07 -12.81 -25.82
CA GLU A 73 -4.63 -12.54 -25.68
C GLU A 73 -4.32 -11.03 -25.81
N ASP A 74 -4.97 -10.30 -26.72
CA ASP A 74 -4.76 -8.86 -26.88
C ASP A 74 -5.12 -8.08 -25.60
N ILE A 75 -6.18 -8.53 -24.91
CA ILE A 75 -6.59 -7.97 -23.62
C ILE A 75 -5.57 -8.36 -22.54
N ALA A 76 -5.08 -9.60 -22.57
CA ALA A 76 -4.04 -10.08 -21.66
C ALA A 76 -2.77 -9.23 -21.77
N ILE A 77 -2.27 -9.00 -22.98
CA ILE A 77 -1.07 -8.17 -23.24
C ILE A 77 -1.26 -6.76 -22.65
N LYS A 78 -2.37 -6.09 -22.97
CA LYS A 78 -2.63 -4.73 -22.47
C LYS A 78 -2.67 -4.68 -20.95
N LYS A 79 -3.38 -5.60 -20.32
CA LYS A 79 -3.50 -5.65 -18.85
C LYS A 79 -2.19 -6.03 -18.17
N MET A 80 -1.39 -6.89 -18.77
CA MET A 80 -0.06 -7.26 -18.26
C MET A 80 0.94 -6.11 -18.44
N CYS A 81 0.89 -5.34 -19.52
CA CYS A 81 1.67 -4.10 -19.65
C CYS A 81 1.33 -3.09 -18.54
N LEU A 82 0.04 -2.88 -18.25
CA LEU A 82 -0.38 -2.03 -17.13
C LEU A 82 0.11 -2.56 -15.77
N TYR A 83 0.06 -3.88 -15.58
CA TYR A 83 0.61 -4.52 -14.39
C TYR A 83 2.11 -4.25 -14.25
N VAL A 84 2.90 -4.42 -15.31
CA VAL A 84 4.35 -4.13 -15.30
C VAL A 84 4.59 -2.68 -14.89
N ILE A 85 3.93 -1.73 -15.55
CA ILE A 85 4.04 -0.30 -15.21
C ILE A 85 3.69 -0.07 -13.73
N GLY A 86 2.55 -0.60 -13.29
CA GLY A 86 2.13 -0.46 -11.90
C GLY A 86 3.12 -1.07 -10.90
N THR A 87 3.67 -2.26 -11.17
CA THR A 87 4.64 -2.92 -10.29
C THR A 87 5.96 -2.16 -10.19
N LEU A 88 6.36 -1.42 -11.24
CA LEU A 88 7.57 -0.60 -11.23
C LEU A 88 7.36 0.74 -10.52
N PHE A 89 6.19 1.37 -10.64
CA PHE A 89 5.99 2.74 -10.14
C PHE A 89 5.27 2.82 -8.79
N ILE A 90 4.29 1.95 -8.53
CA ILE A 90 3.47 2.04 -7.31
C ILE A 90 4.30 1.77 -6.04
N PRO A 91 5.13 0.71 -5.95
CA PRO A 91 5.96 0.48 -4.77
C PRO A 91 6.95 1.63 -4.50
N LEU A 92 7.47 2.26 -5.56
CA LEU A 92 8.31 3.45 -5.43
C LEU A 92 7.54 4.62 -4.81
N ALA A 93 6.32 4.88 -5.29
CA ALA A 93 5.47 5.92 -4.72
C ALA A 93 5.13 5.63 -3.25
N ILE A 94 4.82 4.37 -2.91
CA ILE A 94 4.51 3.94 -1.54
C ILE A 94 5.72 4.11 -0.63
N GLY A 95 6.90 3.64 -1.05
CA GLY A 95 8.12 3.80 -0.26
C GLY A 95 8.55 5.27 -0.11
N GLY A 96 8.23 6.12 -1.09
CA GLY A 96 8.49 7.56 -1.03
C GLY A 96 7.59 8.31 -0.03
N MET A 97 6.41 7.77 0.27
CA MET A 97 5.52 8.31 1.31
C MET A 97 5.99 8.03 2.74
N THR A 98 6.92 7.10 2.93
CA THR A 98 7.42 6.71 4.25
C THR A 98 8.32 7.82 4.81
N ASN A 99 7.89 8.45 5.92
CA ASN A 99 8.64 9.57 6.50
C ASN A 99 9.87 9.08 7.27
N ILE A 100 11.01 9.08 6.61
CA ILE A 100 12.30 8.69 7.21
C ILE A 100 12.89 9.81 8.05
N LYS A 101 12.86 11.05 7.55
CA LYS A 101 13.58 12.18 8.15
C LYS A 101 13.06 12.53 9.54
N ASN A 102 11.78 12.33 9.82
CA ASN A 102 11.17 12.68 11.12
C ASN A 102 10.88 11.46 12.00
N ASN A 103 11.32 10.26 11.61
CA ASN A 103 11.15 9.08 12.45
C ASN A 103 12.15 9.10 13.62
N SER A 104 11.66 9.10 14.86
CA SER A 104 12.49 9.16 16.07
C SER A 104 13.45 7.99 16.17
N TYR A 105 12.98 6.77 15.89
CA TYR A 105 13.80 5.57 15.92
C TYR A 105 15.02 5.68 15.01
N TRP A 106 14.83 6.05 13.73
CA TRP A 106 15.94 6.17 12.79
C TRP A 106 16.90 7.32 13.10
N LYS A 107 16.44 8.38 13.77
CA LYS A 107 17.31 9.45 14.29
C LYS A 107 18.22 8.94 15.40
N GLU A 108 17.69 8.15 16.34
CA GLU A 108 18.45 7.58 17.46
C GLU A 108 19.53 6.61 16.98
N GLN A 109 19.27 5.88 15.89
CA GLN A 109 20.23 4.90 15.35
C GLN A 109 21.42 5.51 14.59
N ASN A 110 21.50 6.84 14.44
CA ASN A 110 22.61 7.55 13.77
C ASN A 110 23.02 6.92 12.42
N ILE A 111 22.04 6.61 11.56
CA ILE A 111 22.31 5.95 10.27
C ILE A 111 23.24 6.81 9.42
N GLN A 112 24.43 6.28 9.12
CA GLN A 112 25.48 6.99 8.40
C GLN A 112 25.08 7.42 6.98
N LYS A 113 24.22 6.64 6.32
CA LYS A 113 23.83 6.83 4.91
C LYS A 113 22.31 6.78 4.74
N PRO A 114 21.61 7.94 4.79
CA PRO A 114 20.15 7.99 4.64
C PRO A 114 19.63 7.36 3.34
N ILE A 115 20.42 7.39 2.27
CA ILE A 115 20.09 6.77 0.99
C ILE A 115 19.91 5.25 1.10
N ASN A 116 20.71 4.58 1.93
CA ASN A 116 20.60 3.13 2.11
C ASN A 116 19.26 2.78 2.76
N LEU A 117 18.86 3.54 3.79
CA LEU A 117 17.56 3.37 4.43
C LEU A 117 16.41 3.59 3.43
N TRP A 118 16.52 4.63 2.57
CA TRP A 118 15.56 4.88 1.49
C TRP A 118 15.42 3.68 0.55
N LEU A 119 16.54 3.13 0.09
CA LEU A 119 16.56 1.96 -0.80
C LEU A 119 15.95 0.73 -0.14
N TYR A 120 16.22 0.49 1.14
CA TYR A 120 15.60 -0.61 1.88
C TYR A 120 14.09 -0.41 2.11
N MET A 121 13.62 0.83 2.25
CA MET A 121 12.18 1.12 2.30
C MET A 121 11.51 0.83 0.96
N PHE A 122 12.12 1.23 -0.15
CA PHE A 122 11.60 0.86 -1.47
C PHE A 122 11.56 -0.64 -1.66
N GLN A 123 12.65 -1.33 -1.34
CA GLN A 123 12.72 -2.78 -1.41
C GLN A 123 11.62 -3.43 -0.55
N GLY A 124 11.42 -2.94 0.67
CA GLY A 124 10.32 -3.38 1.52
C GLY A 124 8.95 -3.14 0.88
N ALA A 125 8.74 -1.99 0.24
CA ALA A 125 7.52 -1.70 -0.50
C ALA A 125 7.32 -2.69 -1.66
N TYR A 126 8.35 -2.98 -2.46
CA TYR A 126 8.28 -3.96 -3.55
C TYR A 126 7.93 -5.36 -3.04
N VAL A 127 8.60 -5.83 -1.98
CA VAL A 127 8.30 -7.14 -1.37
C VAL A 127 6.83 -7.20 -0.93
N GLY A 128 6.39 -6.21 -0.15
CA GLY A 128 5.01 -6.17 0.34
C GLY A 128 3.98 -6.03 -0.77
N PHE A 129 4.28 -5.26 -1.81
CA PHE A 129 3.42 -5.11 -2.97
C PHE A 129 3.22 -6.43 -3.69
N HIS A 130 4.30 -7.18 -3.99
CA HIS A 130 4.19 -8.47 -4.64
C HIS A 130 3.48 -9.51 -3.77
N VAL A 131 3.78 -9.56 -2.47
CA VAL A 131 3.08 -10.44 -1.52
C VAL A 131 1.59 -10.13 -1.50
N GLY A 132 1.22 -8.86 -1.36
CA GLY A 132 -0.17 -8.42 -1.37
C GLY A 132 -0.87 -8.72 -2.69
N TYR A 133 -0.19 -8.47 -3.80
CA TYR A 133 -0.70 -8.74 -5.15
C TYR A 133 -0.96 -10.22 -5.36
N PHE A 134 0.02 -11.09 -5.09
CA PHE A 134 -0.15 -12.54 -5.29
C PHE A 134 -1.26 -13.10 -4.40
N PHE A 135 -1.34 -12.66 -3.14
CA PHE A 135 -2.44 -13.05 -2.26
C PHE A 135 -3.81 -12.69 -2.86
N MET A 136 -3.98 -11.45 -3.31
CA MET A 136 -5.25 -11.00 -3.92
C MET A 136 -5.51 -11.62 -5.29
N PHE A 137 -4.47 -11.95 -6.04
CA PHE A 137 -4.54 -12.66 -7.30
C PHE A 137 -5.08 -14.07 -7.08
N PHE A 138 -4.47 -14.87 -6.19
CA PHE A 138 -4.95 -16.21 -5.85
C PHE A 138 -6.38 -16.19 -5.31
N LEU A 139 -6.71 -15.24 -4.43
CA LEU A 139 -8.07 -15.09 -3.91
C LEU A 139 -9.07 -14.79 -5.03
N THR A 140 -8.72 -13.89 -5.97
CA THR A 140 -9.60 -13.57 -7.10
C THR A 140 -9.75 -14.76 -8.04
N LEU A 141 -8.67 -15.52 -8.30
CA LEU A 141 -8.75 -16.76 -9.07
C LEU A 141 -9.72 -17.76 -8.43
N MET A 142 -9.65 -17.97 -7.11
CA MET A 142 -10.57 -18.87 -6.41
C MET A 142 -12.02 -18.41 -6.56
N LEU A 143 -12.30 -17.11 -6.35
CA LEU A 143 -13.66 -16.57 -6.53
C LEU A 143 -14.19 -16.81 -7.95
N THR A 144 -13.34 -16.61 -8.97
CA THR A 144 -13.70 -16.89 -10.36
C THR A 144 -13.98 -18.37 -10.60
N GLN A 145 -13.19 -19.28 -10.03
CA GLN A 145 -13.42 -20.73 -10.16
C GLN A 145 -14.72 -21.19 -9.49
N PHE A 146 -15.14 -20.54 -8.41
CA PHE A 146 -16.43 -20.79 -7.76
C PHE A 146 -17.59 -19.99 -8.37
N ASN A 147 -17.36 -19.27 -9.46
CA ASN A 147 -18.33 -18.42 -10.14
C ASN A 147 -18.99 -17.37 -9.21
N LEU A 148 -18.22 -16.87 -8.25
CA LEU A 148 -18.66 -15.85 -7.30
C LEU A 148 -18.46 -14.46 -7.89
N GLN A 149 -19.55 -13.70 -8.04
CA GLN A 149 -19.47 -12.32 -8.51
C GLN A 149 -18.80 -11.44 -7.45
N SER A 150 -17.79 -10.69 -7.86
CA SER A 150 -17.10 -9.73 -7.00
C SER A 150 -17.93 -8.46 -6.84
N ALA A 151 -18.21 -8.08 -5.59
CA ALA A 151 -18.85 -6.81 -5.29
C ALA A 151 -17.86 -5.63 -5.44
N VAL A 152 -18.35 -4.44 -5.80
CA VAL A 152 -17.50 -3.25 -6.01
C VAL A 152 -16.65 -2.91 -4.78
N TRP A 153 -17.20 -3.04 -3.58
CA TRP A 153 -16.45 -2.80 -2.33
C TRP A 153 -15.30 -3.80 -2.14
N PHE A 154 -15.44 -5.02 -2.65
CA PHE A 154 -14.39 -6.03 -2.57
C PHE A 154 -13.20 -5.68 -3.47
N GLU A 155 -13.44 -5.10 -4.65
CA GLU A 155 -12.38 -4.56 -5.51
C GLU A 155 -11.57 -3.46 -4.79
N MET A 156 -12.24 -2.60 -4.02
CA MET A 156 -11.56 -1.58 -3.20
C MET A 156 -10.69 -2.22 -2.11
N ILE A 157 -11.17 -3.30 -1.49
CA ILE A 157 -10.39 -4.04 -0.48
C ILE A 157 -9.13 -4.66 -1.10
N LYS A 158 -9.20 -5.24 -2.30
CA LYS A 158 -8.00 -5.81 -2.97
C LYS A 158 -6.90 -4.75 -3.09
N ILE A 159 -7.27 -3.56 -3.55
CA ILE A 159 -6.34 -2.44 -3.73
C ILE A 159 -5.80 -1.94 -2.39
N LEU A 160 -6.69 -1.70 -1.42
CA LEU A 160 -6.28 -1.25 -0.08
C LEU A 160 -5.32 -2.26 0.56
N PHE A 161 -5.60 -3.56 0.43
CA PHE A 161 -4.75 -4.61 0.97
C PHE A 161 -3.35 -4.57 0.35
N ILE A 162 -3.24 -4.51 -0.98
CA ILE A 162 -1.95 -4.40 -1.67
C ILE A 162 -1.16 -3.19 -1.17
N ILE A 163 -1.80 -2.02 -1.08
CA ILE A 163 -1.17 -0.78 -0.63
C ILE A 163 -0.75 -0.87 0.85
N ILE A 164 -1.61 -1.40 1.72
CA ILE A 164 -1.34 -1.52 3.16
C ILE A 164 -0.18 -2.48 3.40
N VAL A 165 -0.17 -3.66 2.76
CA VAL A 165 0.92 -4.64 2.91
C VAL A 165 2.23 -4.09 2.38
N SER A 166 2.20 -3.39 1.23
CA SER A 166 3.36 -2.67 0.68
C SER A 166 3.88 -1.61 1.66
N TYR A 167 3.00 -0.76 2.21
CA TYR A 167 3.39 0.32 3.12
C TYR A 167 3.90 -0.20 4.48
N ALA A 168 3.30 -1.28 5.00
CA ALA A 168 3.78 -1.95 6.21
C ALA A 168 5.17 -2.57 5.98
N SER A 169 5.36 -3.24 4.86
CA SER A 169 6.64 -3.88 4.51
C SER A 169 7.76 -2.85 4.27
N ALA A 170 7.43 -1.69 3.70
CA ALA A 170 8.37 -0.56 3.57
C ALA A 170 8.97 -0.12 4.92
N GLN A 171 8.23 -0.27 6.02
CA GLN A 171 8.71 0.04 7.37
C GLN A 171 9.37 -1.15 8.05
N LEU A 172 8.78 -2.35 7.91
CA LEU A 172 9.22 -3.55 8.63
C LEU A 172 10.53 -4.12 8.08
N VAL A 173 10.73 -4.12 6.76
CA VAL A 173 11.94 -4.69 6.13
C VAL A 173 13.22 -4.00 6.60
N PRO A 174 13.38 -2.66 6.50
CA PRO A 174 14.59 -2.01 7.00
C PRO A 174 14.77 -2.19 8.51
N TYR A 175 13.68 -2.17 9.29
CA TYR A 175 13.74 -2.40 10.73
C TYR A 175 14.28 -3.80 11.06
N ASN A 176 13.76 -4.83 10.39
CA ASN A 176 14.19 -6.21 10.58
C ASN A 176 15.64 -6.43 10.13
N LEU A 177 16.05 -5.84 9.01
CA LEU A 177 17.44 -5.89 8.55
C LEU A 177 18.40 -5.20 9.51
N TRP A 178 18.03 -4.02 10.01
CA TRP A 178 18.81 -3.35 11.05
C TRP A 178 18.89 -4.19 12.32
N ARG A 179 17.78 -4.77 12.79
CA ARG A 179 17.78 -5.65 13.96
C ARG A 179 18.70 -6.85 13.78
N ALA A 180 18.72 -7.45 12.59
CA ALA A 180 19.53 -8.63 12.28
C ALA A 180 21.02 -8.32 12.15
N TYR A 181 21.40 -7.22 11.48
CA TYR A 181 22.79 -6.94 11.12
C TYR A 181 23.42 -5.76 11.86
N GLN A 182 22.63 -4.99 12.61
CA GLN A 182 23.02 -3.72 13.26
C GLN A 182 23.66 -2.71 12.31
N ARG A 183 23.40 -2.86 11.01
CA ARG A 183 23.88 -2.00 9.92
C ARG A 183 22.93 -2.08 8.74
N LEU A 184 22.91 -1.03 7.92
CA LEU A 184 22.24 -0.99 6.63
C LEU A 184 23.26 -0.64 5.55
N GLU A 185 24.10 -1.60 5.17
CA GLU A 185 24.98 -1.46 4.01
C GLU A 185 24.31 -2.02 2.76
N LEU A 186 24.56 -1.43 1.58
CA LEU A 186 23.95 -1.89 0.33
C LEU A 186 24.31 -3.35 -0.03
N LYS A 187 25.51 -3.80 0.35
CA LYS A 187 25.97 -5.17 0.12
C LYS A 187 25.09 -6.22 0.79
N ASP A 188 24.46 -5.87 1.92
CA ASP A 188 23.61 -6.79 2.70
C ASP A 188 22.20 -6.92 2.06
N GLY A 189 21.87 -6.09 1.07
CA GLY A 189 20.53 -5.93 0.51
C GLY A 189 20.41 -6.10 -1.00
N TRP A 190 21.53 -6.34 -1.71
CA TRP A 190 21.55 -6.40 -3.17
C TRP A 190 20.54 -7.42 -3.74
N ILE A 191 20.41 -8.59 -3.11
CA ILE A 191 19.46 -9.63 -3.53
C ILE A 191 18.00 -9.11 -3.53
N PHE A 192 17.77 -8.11 -2.70
CA PHE A 192 16.56 -7.31 -2.57
C PHE A 192 16.04 -6.71 -3.88
N PHE A 193 16.96 -6.32 -4.76
CA PHE A 193 16.61 -5.63 -6.00
C PHE A 193 15.98 -6.55 -7.05
N ILE A 194 16.06 -7.88 -6.85
CA ILE A 194 15.39 -8.84 -7.74
C ILE A 194 13.88 -8.61 -7.78
N PHE A 195 13.29 -8.08 -6.71
CA PHE A 195 11.84 -7.82 -6.66
C PHE A 195 11.38 -6.77 -7.67
N VAL A 196 12.27 -5.89 -8.17
CA VAL A 196 11.92 -4.97 -9.27
C VAL A 196 11.65 -5.74 -10.57
N ILE A 197 12.35 -6.85 -10.78
CA ILE A 197 12.24 -7.70 -11.98
C ILE A 197 11.08 -8.71 -11.83
N VAL A 198 10.62 -8.99 -10.61
CA VAL A 198 9.54 -9.95 -10.36
C VAL A 198 8.26 -9.57 -11.10
N GLY A 199 7.86 -8.29 -11.11
CA GLY A 199 6.69 -7.85 -11.88
C GLY A 199 6.79 -8.14 -13.38
N PRO A 200 7.82 -7.62 -14.09
CA PRO A 200 8.08 -7.96 -15.49
C PRO A 200 8.17 -9.46 -15.78
N ALA A 201 8.93 -10.21 -14.97
CA ALA A 201 9.08 -11.65 -15.14
C ALA A 201 7.76 -12.40 -14.97
N TRP A 202 6.93 -11.95 -14.04
CA TRP A 202 5.60 -12.51 -13.81
C TRP A 202 4.63 -12.20 -14.94
N ALA A 203 4.65 -10.98 -15.48
CA ALA A 203 3.88 -10.61 -16.66
C ALA A 203 4.28 -11.45 -17.88
N PHE A 204 5.59 -11.61 -18.10
CA PHE A 204 6.12 -12.45 -19.18
C PHE A 204 5.67 -13.91 -19.01
N PHE A 205 5.78 -14.46 -17.80
CA PHE A 205 5.26 -15.79 -17.50
C PHE A 205 3.77 -15.93 -17.82
N PHE A 206 2.95 -14.93 -17.45
CA PHE A 206 1.52 -14.96 -17.75
C PHE A 206 1.19 -14.99 -19.24
N LEU A 207 1.95 -14.27 -20.05
CA LEU A 207 1.74 -14.19 -21.49
C LEU A 207 2.26 -15.46 -22.18
N GLU A 208 3.47 -15.91 -21.83
CA GLU A 208 4.08 -17.12 -22.42
C GLU A 208 3.22 -18.37 -22.18
N TYR A 209 2.63 -18.49 -20.99
CA TYR A 209 1.84 -19.65 -20.60
C TYR A 209 0.32 -19.38 -20.63
N TYR A 210 -0.13 -18.33 -21.34
CA TYR A 210 -1.53 -17.89 -21.33
C TYR A 210 -2.50 -19.02 -21.72
N GLU A 211 -2.27 -19.70 -22.85
CA GLU A 211 -3.14 -20.78 -23.33
C GLU A 211 -3.26 -21.92 -22.32
N MET A 212 -2.17 -22.25 -21.62
CA MET A 212 -2.16 -23.29 -20.60
C MET A 212 -2.91 -22.86 -19.33
N LEU A 213 -2.76 -21.61 -18.92
CA LEU A 213 -3.37 -21.05 -17.71
C LEU A 213 -4.88 -20.83 -17.85
N VAL A 214 -5.37 -20.57 -19.06
CA VAL A 214 -6.82 -20.44 -19.34
C VAL A 214 -7.51 -21.80 -19.43
N SER A 215 -6.79 -22.86 -19.79
CA SER A 215 -7.34 -24.22 -19.79
C SER A 215 -7.68 -24.69 -18.36
N PRO A 216 -8.95 -25.03 -18.05
CA PRO A 216 -9.36 -25.42 -16.71
C PRO A 216 -8.58 -26.62 -16.15
N ILE A 217 -8.29 -27.59 -17.01
CA ILE A 217 -7.59 -28.82 -16.64
C ILE A 217 -6.10 -28.53 -16.41
N LEU A 218 -5.43 -27.89 -17.38
CA LEU A 218 -4.00 -27.62 -17.27
C LEU A 218 -3.71 -26.63 -16.12
N GLY A 219 -4.55 -25.60 -15.96
CA GLY A 219 -4.47 -24.68 -14.83
C GLY A 219 -4.61 -25.39 -13.49
N ALA A 220 -5.58 -26.30 -13.33
CA ALA A 220 -5.74 -27.10 -12.11
C ALA A 220 -4.53 -28.01 -11.85
N VAL A 221 -4.00 -28.67 -12.89
CA VAL A 221 -2.80 -29.52 -12.79
C VAL A 221 -1.58 -28.68 -12.37
N MET A 222 -1.37 -27.51 -12.96
CA MET A 222 -0.29 -26.60 -12.57
C MET A 222 -0.40 -26.14 -11.12
N MET A 223 -1.60 -25.83 -10.65
CA MET A 223 -1.83 -25.49 -9.23
C MET A 223 -1.49 -26.66 -8.31
N LEU A 224 -1.95 -27.87 -8.64
CA LEU A 224 -1.65 -29.08 -7.86
C LEU A 224 -0.14 -29.39 -7.81
N ILE A 225 0.56 -29.25 -8.94
CA ILE A 225 2.02 -29.41 -8.99
C ILE A 225 2.70 -28.37 -8.10
N SER A 226 2.28 -27.10 -8.20
CA SER A 226 2.85 -26.01 -7.40
C SER A 226 2.67 -26.25 -5.89
N ILE A 227 1.47 -26.66 -5.46
CA ILE A 227 1.18 -27.01 -4.06
C ILE A 227 2.05 -28.21 -3.63
N SER A 228 2.16 -29.24 -4.48
CA SER A 228 2.95 -30.43 -4.18
C SER A 228 4.43 -30.11 -3.98
N ILE A 229 5.01 -29.24 -4.82
CA ILE A 229 6.40 -28.78 -4.67
C ILE A 229 6.59 -28.06 -3.32
N VAL A 230 5.67 -27.17 -2.94
CA VAL A 230 5.75 -26.45 -1.67
C VAL A 230 5.70 -27.42 -0.48
N ILE A 231 4.77 -28.38 -0.50
CA ILE A 231 4.65 -29.41 0.55
C ILE A 231 5.94 -30.23 0.65
N VAL A 232 6.49 -30.67 -0.49
CA VAL A 232 7.73 -31.45 -0.53
C VAL A 232 8.90 -30.66 0.05
N ILE A 233 9.06 -29.38 -0.34
CA ILE A 233 10.12 -28.52 0.21
C ILE A 233 10.00 -28.40 1.74
N GLU A 234 8.77 -28.22 2.25
CA GLU A 234 8.53 -28.07 3.68
C GLU A 234 8.83 -29.36 4.46
N ILE A 235 8.43 -30.52 3.93
CA ILE A 235 8.78 -31.82 4.50
C ILE A 235 10.31 -31.98 4.58
N PHE A 236 11.03 -31.61 3.51
CA PHE A 236 12.51 -31.70 3.50
C PHE A 236 13.18 -30.73 4.47
N LYS A 237 12.61 -29.55 4.73
CA LYS A 237 13.13 -28.61 5.72
C LYS A 237 12.99 -29.14 7.14
N ASN A 238 11.88 -29.79 7.46
CA ASN A 238 11.59 -30.30 8.80
C ASN A 238 12.33 -31.60 9.16
N HIS A 239 12.97 -32.25 8.17
CA HIS A 239 13.78 -33.45 8.36
C HIS A 239 15.30 -33.19 8.37
N LYS A 240 15.72 -31.93 8.35
CA LYS A 240 17.12 -31.52 8.60
C LYS A 240 17.25 -30.90 9.98
#